data_AF-V5F7I3-F1
#
_entry.id   AF-V5F7I3-F1
#
_cell.length_a   1.000
_cell.length_b   1.000
_cell.length_c   1.000
_cell.angle_alpha   90.00
_cell.angle_beta   90.00
_cell.angle_gamma   90.00
#
_symmetry.space_group_name_H-M   'P 1'
#
loop_
_entity.id
_entity.type
_entity.pdbx_description
1 polymer ?
#
loop_
_entity_poly.entity_id
_entity_poly.type
_entity_poly.pdbx_seq_one_letter_code
_entity_poly.pdbx_strand_id
1 'polypeptide(L)'
;MEDIALQLKFLPVIEKRLDEYYSFSQVALVPRPIVFQLLTSIRVGLAASGYITEERNGEISVSHSSQLAKDLLRSSSSDIAITPGLDLGAFCALFSGANVRIETLGLLYTMAARSCLYDISQGYDEHQDSGFIQEMSRYSDLSLRLARGLSPQTTDLITWLAHENLQLMTLLEGDASLGVWRRVGDLATDLLVLGLNREATCSAAPLFLAECRRRTFARAYYLDKVFAAAFNRPPRISARHADCKLPLDLSDDELFTTLQDAKDNITPDGPLAYASVKCKIVAFPEYELNHADEDGDVNPVYKVCDSAVFLEIIGDDGSVIKENGAQGSIVVTNLLKRLQPTIRYSIGDIGEWVDIRSGLFRLKGRSNVGLKIGTALLDRNLIRKLVAQIVGDGVVDSFQTVIRRKDMHNIVIFRIAAEIPTDAGLIPQKLENAIIKSNPSWARNRDAGHIAPIVVEWVQFQDLAFLEASGKLREVIDERF
;
A
#
# COMPACT_ATOMS: atom_id res chain seq x y z
N MET A 1 13.03 -29.58 7.96
CA MET A 1 13.51 -29.25 6.60
C MET A 1 12.91 -30.22 5.58
N GLU A 2 12.92 -31.52 5.84
CA GLU A 2 12.17 -32.50 5.04
C GLU A 2 10.70 -32.14 4.89
N ASP A 3 10.01 -31.76 5.97
CA ASP A 3 8.59 -31.34 5.89
C ASP A 3 8.35 -30.12 4.99
N ILE A 4 9.31 -29.17 4.94
CA ILE A 4 9.26 -28.00 4.05
C ILE A 4 9.43 -28.44 2.60
N ALA A 5 10.36 -29.36 2.34
CA ALA A 5 10.59 -29.91 1.01
C ALA A 5 9.40 -30.72 0.52
N LEU A 6 8.75 -31.49 1.41
CA LEU A 6 7.56 -32.28 1.06
C LEU A 6 6.37 -31.42 0.61
N GLN A 7 6.30 -30.15 1.01
CA GLN A 7 5.27 -29.22 0.53
C GLN A 7 5.38 -28.87 -0.95
N LEU A 8 6.52 -29.15 -1.59
CA LEU A 8 6.64 -29.05 -3.04
C LEU A 8 5.65 -29.96 -3.76
N LYS A 9 5.02 -30.93 -3.08
CA LYS A 9 3.86 -31.64 -3.62
C LYS A 9 2.78 -30.70 -4.16
N PHE A 10 2.62 -29.52 -3.58
CA PHE A 10 1.66 -28.51 -4.03
C PHE A 10 2.20 -27.55 -5.10
N LEU A 11 3.35 -27.83 -5.72
CA LEU A 11 3.95 -26.94 -6.72
C LEU A 11 2.98 -26.55 -7.87
N PRO A 12 2.19 -27.46 -8.45
CA PRO A 12 1.20 -27.07 -9.47
C PRO A 12 0.13 -26.11 -8.94
N VAL A 13 -0.34 -26.32 -7.70
CA VAL A 13 -1.29 -25.41 -7.04
C VAL A 13 -0.66 -24.04 -6.80
N ILE A 14 0.59 -24.01 -6.32
CA ILE A 14 1.35 -22.77 -6.10
C ILE A 14 1.49 -21.99 -7.42
N GLU A 15 1.87 -22.66 -8.51
CA GLU A 15 1.98 -22.03 -9.83
C GLU A 15 0.66 -21.41 -10.29
N LYS A 16 -0.44 -22.17 -10.23
CA LYS A 16 -1.79 -21.69 -10.57
C LYS A 16 -2.14 -20.45 -9.75
N ARG A 17 -1.93 -20.50 -8.42
CA ARG A 17 -2.27 -19.43 -7.49
C ARG A 17 -1.44 -18.16 -7.69
N LEU A 18 -0.20 -18.29 -8.12
CA LEU A 18 0.65 -17.16 -8.43
C LEU A 18 0.30 -16.57 -9.79
N ASP A 19 -0.06 -17.39 -10.77
CA ASP A 19 -0.56 -16.89 -12.06
C ASP A 19 -1.84 -16.07 -11.90
N GLU A 20 -2.80 -16.57 -11.12
CA GLU A 20 -4.00 -15.84 -10.73
C GLU A 20 -3.64 -14.53 -10.01
N TYR A 21 -2.74 -14.56 -9.01
CA TYR A 21 -2.32 -13.36 -8.27
C TYR A 21 -1.81 -12.24 -9.17
N TYR A 22 -0.92 -12.57 -10.10
CA TYR A 22 -0.31 -11.60 -11.00
C TYR A 22 -1.23 -11.17 -12.16
N SER A 23 -2.36 -11.85 -12.38
CA SER A 23 -3.36 -11.43 -13.38
C SER A 23 -4.09 -10.14 -12.98
N PHE A 24 -4.14 -9.83 -11.67
CA PHE A 24 -4.82 -8.64 -11.15
C PHE A 24 -3.94 -7.75 -10.28
N SER A 25 -2.86 -8.27 -9.69
CA SER A 25 -2.03 -7.49 -8.78
C SER A 25 -1.07 -6.58 -9.52
N GLN A 26 -1.39 -5.29 -9.59
CA GLN A 26 -0.49 -4.25 -10.13
C GLN A 26 0.57 -3.77 -9.12
N VAL A 27 0.50 -4.28 -7.87
CA VAL A 27 1.33 -3.80 -6.75
C VAL A 27 2.07 -4.94 -6.04
N ALA A 28 2.38 -6.03 -6.74
CA ALA A 28 3.23 -7.09 -6.19
C ALA A 28 4.59 -6.50 -5.76
N LEU A 29 5.20 -7.04 -4.69
CA LEU A 29 6.53 -6.58 -4.25
C LEU A 29 7.61 -7.13 -5.19
N VAL A 30 7.55 -8.44 -5.40
CA VAL A 30 8.49 -9.16 -6.26
C VAL A 30 7.93 -9.12 -7.68
N PRO A 31 8.71 -8.71 -8.69
CA PRO A 31 8.21 -8.66 -10.05
C PRO A 31 7.82 -10.03 -10.61
N ARG A 32 6.79 -10.05 -11.47
CA ARG A 32 6.31 -11.29 -12.12
C ARG A 32 7.43 -12.08 -12.80
N PRO A 33 8.33 -11.47 -13.60
CA PRO A 33 9.39 -12.23 -14.29
C PRO A 33 10.32 -12.99 -13.33
N ILE A 34 10.63 -12.42 -12.16
CA ILE A 34 11.46 -13.09 -11.15
C ILE A 34 10.76 -14.33 -10.60
N VAL A 35 9.50 -14.20 -10.19
CA VAL A 35 8.77 -15.31 -9.56
C VAL A 35 8.57 -16.46 -10.53
N PHE A 36 8.19 -16.17 -11.78
CA PHE A 36 7.97 -17.20 -12.79
C PHE A 36 9.27 -17.88 -13.24
N GLN A 37 10.38 -17.16 -13.29
CA GLN A 37 11.68 -17.75 -13.58
C GLN A 37 12.17 -18.63 -12.42
N LEU A 38 11.91 -18.25 -11.17
CA LEU A 38 12.18 -19.10 -9.99
C LEU A 38 11.34 -20.38 -10.03
N LEU A 39 10.02 -20.28 -10.28
CA LEU A 39 9.13 -21.44 -10.40
C LEU A 39 9.59 -22.41 -11.48
N THR A 40 9.87 -21.88 -12.67
CA THR A 40 10.36 -22.67 -13.81
C THR A 40 11.69 -23.36 -13.47
N SER A 41 12.63 -22.64 -12.87
CA SER A 41 13.94 -23.17 -12.49
C SER A 41 13.85 -24.23 -11.40
N ILE A 42 12.93 -24.08 -10.43
CA ILE A 42 12.64 -25.10 -9.42
C ILE A 42 12.07 -26.35 -10.08
N ARG A 43 11.01 -26.20 -10.90
CA ARG A 43 10.36 -27.34 -11.56
C ARG A 43 11.36 -28.13 -12.41
N VAL A 44 12.13 -27.44 -13.26
CA VAL A 44 13.15 -28.07 -14.11
C VAL A 44 14.27 -28.70 -13.27
N GLY A 45 14.77 -28.00 -12.24
CA GLY A 45 15.84 -28.50 -11.38
C GLY A 45 15.45 -29.74 -10.57
N LEU A 46 14.24 -29.76 -10.01
CA LEU A 46 13.72 -30.90 -9.26
C LEU A 46 13.48 -32.11 -10.18
N ALA A 47 12.93 -31.89 -11.39
CA ALA A 47 12.77 -32.95 -12.37
C ALA A 47 14.12 -33.54 -12.82
N ALA A 48 15.09 -32.67 -13.15
CA ALA A 48 16.43 -33.09 -13.58
C ALA A 48 17.19 -33.85 -12.48
N SER A 49 16.93 -33.53 -11.21
CA SER A 49 17.53 -34.20 -10.05
C SER A 49 16.78 -35.48 -9.63
N GLY A 50 15.70 -35.83 -10.34
CA GLY A 50 14.88 -37.01 -10.05
C GLY A 50 13.99 -36.89 -8.80
N TYR A 51 13.79 -35.67 -8.28
CA TYR A 51 12.94 -35.44 -7.10
C TYR A 51 11.45 -35.49 -7.45
N ILE A 52 11.07 -35.19 -8.70
CA ILE A 52 9.69 -35.28 -9.20
C ILE A 52 9.51 -36.60 -9.94
N THR A 53 8.54 -37.42 -9.52
CA THR A 53 8.32 -38.76 -10.11
C THR A 53 6.98 -38.91 -10.84
N GLU A 54 5.90 -38.31 -10.33
CA GLU A 54 4.56 -38.31 -10.95
C GLU A 54 3.82 -37.00 -10.63
N GLU A 55 2.95 -36.55 -11.54
CA GLU A 55 1.99 -35.46 -11.31
C GLU A 55 0.56 -36.00 -11.48
N ARG A 56 -0.27 -35.91 -10.44
CA ARG A 56 -1.69 -36.32 -10.46
C ARG A 56 -2.54 -35.36 -9.63
N ASN A 57 -3.70 -34.97 -10.16
CA ASN A 57 -4.70 -34.14 -9.45
C ASN A 57 -4.11 -32.87 -8.79
N GLY A 58 -3.21 -32.15 -9.48
CA GLY A 58 -2.61 -30.93 -8.94
C GLY A 58 -1.52 -31.14 -7.88
N GLU A 59 -1.19 -32.39 -7.54
CA GLU A 59 -0.07 -32.73 -6.68
C GLU A 59 1.07 -33.42 -7.44
N ILE A 60 2.30 -33.14 -7.05
CA ILE A 60 3.49 -33.89 -7.48
C ILE A 60 4.00 -34.81 -6.38
N SER A 61 4.42 -36.01 -6.75
CA SER A 61 5.10 -36.91 -5.83
C SER A 61 6.55 -36.47 -5.67
N VAL A 62 6.91 -36.07 -4.44
CA VAL A 62 8.28 -35.68 -4.07
C VAL A 62 9.01 -36.89 -3.53
N SER A 63 9.95 -37.43 -4.31
CA SER A 63 10.82 -38.52 -3.89
C SER A 63 12.13 -38.00 -3.28
N HIS A 64 12.86 -38.87 -2.57
CA HIS A 64 14.16 -38.55 -1.97
C HIS A 64 14.18 -37.27 -1.12
N SER A 65 13.10 -36.99 -0.38
CA SER A 65 12.91 -35.76 0.42
C SER A 65 14.06 -35.49 1.41
N SER A 66 14.68 -36.53 1.97
CA SER A 66 15.84 -36.40 2.85
C SER A 66 17.08 -35.85 2.13
N GLN A 67 17.31 -36.27 0.87
CA GLN A 67 18.42 -35.73 0.08
C GLN A 67 18.14 -34.29 -0.35
N LEU A 68 16.92 -34.00 -0.80
CA LEU A 68 16.49 -32.63 -1.10
C LEU A 68 16.62 -31.70 0.11
N ALA A 69 16.29 -32.18 1.32
CA ALA A 69 16.50 -31.42 2.55
C ALA A 69 17.99 -31.13 2.82
N LYS A 70 18.89 -32.09 2.57
CA LYS A 70 20.34 -31.86 2.70
C LYS A 70 20.83 -30.83 1.68
N ASP A 71 20.32 -30.89 0.45
CA ASP A 71 20.69 -29.94 -0.60
C ASP A 71 20.17 -28.54 -0.25
N LEU A 72 18.93 -28.40 0.22
CA LEU A 72 18.39 -27.14 0.74
C LEU A 72 19.23 -26.59 1.89
N LEU A 73 19.64 -27.41 2.85
CA LEU A 73 20.48 -26.98 3.97
C LEU A 73 21.82 -26.43 3.46
N ARG A 74 22.47 -27.18 2.57
CA ARG A 74 23.77 -26.85 1.99
C ARG A 74 23.70 -25.55 1.20
N SER A 75 22.74 -25.47 0.28
CA SER A 75 22.52 -24.30 -0.57
C SER A 75 22.08 -23.09 0.22
N SER A 76 21.31 -23.22 1.31
CA SER A 76 20.88 -22.07 2.13
C SER A 76 21.96 -21.55 3.07
N SER A 77 23.01 -22.35 3.33
CA SER A 77 24.14 -21.97 4.20
C SER A 77 25.32 -21.39 3.43
N SER A 78 25.23 -21.29 2.09
CA SER A 78 26.29 -20.72 1.26
C SER A 78 26.15 -19.21 1.11
N ASP A 79 27.27 -18.54 0.86
CA ASP A 79 27.31 -17.12 0.54
C ASP A 79 26.76 -16.85 -0.86
N ILE A 80 26.18 -15.66 -1.04
CA ILE A 80 25.66 -15.18 -2.32
C ILE A 80 26.34 -13.88 -2.68
N ALA A 81 26.95 -13.83 -3.86
CA ALA A 81 27.55 -12.62 -4.40
C ALA A 81 26.67 -12.04 -5.50
N ILE A 82 26.19 -10.80 -5.30
CA ILE A 82 25.50 -10.03 -6.34
C ILE A 82 26.52 -9.12 -7.02
N THR A 83 26.65 -9.24 -8.33
CA THR A 83 27.51 -8.38 -9.17
C THR A 83 26.67 -7.55 -10.15
N PRO A 84 27.15 -6.37 -10.58
CA PRO A 84 26.40 -5.49 -11.49
C PRO A 84 26.02 -6.10 -12.84
N GLY A 85 26.74 -7.14 -13.28
CA GLY A 85 26.53 -7.81 -14.56
C GLY A 85 25.62 -9.04 -14.52
N LEU A 86 25.03 -9.38 -13.37
CA LEU A 86 24.07 -10.48 -13.27
C LEU A 86 22.82 -10.17 -14.11
N ASP A 87 22.50 -11.04 -15.05
CA ASP A 87 21.19 -11.06 -15.68
C ASP A 87 20.16 -11.77 -14.77
N LEU A 88 18.88 -11.72 -15.18
CA LEU A 88 17.78 -12.33 -14.45
C LEU A 88 17.98 -13.84 -14.25
N GLY A 89 18.45 -14.56 -15.28
CA GLY A 89 18.62 -16.01 -15.20
C GLY A 89 19.74 -16.41 -14.26
N ALA A 90 20.87 -15.74 -14.34
CA ALA A 90 22.00 -15.92 -13.44
C ALA A 90 21.61 -15.57 -12.00
N PHE A 91 20.84 -14.49 -11.78
CA PHE A 91 20.30 -14.16 -10.46
C PHE A 91 19.39 -15.26 -9.92
N CYS A 92 18.39 -15.70 -10.68
CA CYS A 92 17.47 -16.76 -10.25
C CYS A 92 18.22 -18.09 -9.98
N ALA A 93 19.26 -18.41 -10.73
CA ALA A 93 20.08 -19.61 -10.55
C ALA A 93 20.88 -19.63 -9.22
N LEU A 94 21.07 -18.48 -8.56
CA LEU A 94 21.65 -18.40 -7.21
C LEU A 94 20.70 -18.93 -6.12
N PHE A 95 19.40 -18.97 -6.42
CA PHE A 95 18.34 -19.25 -5.45
C PHE A 95 17.42 -20.42 -5.84
N SER A 96 17.61 -21.00 -7.02
CA SER A 96 16.75 -22.04 -7.60
C SER A 96 17.56 -23.06 -8.41
N GLY A 97 16.88 -24.01 -9.05
CA GLY A 97 17.54 -25.08 -9.80
C GLY A 97 18.43 -25.94 -8.89
N ALA A 98 19.69 -26.12 -9.27
CA ALA A 98 20.68 -26.86 -8.48
C ALA A 98 21.02 -26.19 -7.14
N ASN A 99 20.80 -24.88 -7.02
CA ASN A 99 20.99 -24.11 -5.79
C ASN A 99 19.65 -23.74 -5.17
N VAL A 100 18.66 -24.64 -5.16
CA VAL A 100 17.38 -24.35 -4.50
C VAL A 100 17.63 -24.03 -3.02
N ARG A 101 17.11 -22.88 -2.57
CA ARG A 101 17.28 -22.38 -1.20
C ARG A 101 15.95 -22.29 -0.47
N ILE A 102 16.02 -22.32 0.86
CA ILE A 102 14.83 -22.39 1.71
C ILE A 102 14.03 -21.08 1.71
N GLU A 103 14.69 -19.93 1.54
CA GLU A 103 14.03 -18.64 1.38
C GLU A 103 13.19 -18.57 0.10
N THR A 104 13.60 -19.26 -0.97
CA THR A 104 12.85 -19.34 -2.22
C THR A 104 11.55 -20.12 -2.00
N LEU A 105 11.63 -21.28 -1.35
CA LEU A 105 10.44 -22.07 -1.01
C LEU A 105 9.51 -21.30 -0.08
N GLY A 106 10.08 -20.67 0.96
CA GLY A 106 9.33 -19.84 1.89
C GLY A 106 8.59 -18.70 1.17
N LEU A 107 9.24 -18.01 0.23
CA LEU A 107 8.64 -16.93 -0.55
C LEU A 107 7.43 -17.44 -1.34
N LEU A 108 7.60 -18.53 -2.07
CA LEU A 108 6.52 -19.11 -2.88
C LEU A 108 5.34 -19.58 -2.03
N TYR A 109 5.60 -20.26 -0.90
CA TYR A 109 4.54 -20.69 0.03
C TYR A 109 3.78 -19.50 0.61
N THR A 110 4.50 -18.43 0.97
CA THR A 110 3.90 -17.20 1.49
C THR A 110 2.98 -16.55 0.46
N MET A 111 3.48 -16.39 -0.76
CA MET A 111 2.74 -15.72 -1.82
C MET A 111 1.51 -16.55 -2.23
N ALA A 112 1.62 -17.88 -2.30
CA ALA A 112 0.49 -18.78 -2.57
C ALA A 112 -0.57 -18.73 -1.47
N ALA A 113 -0.17 -18.77 -0.19
CA ALA A 113 -1.12 -18.60 0.92
C ALA A 113 -1.83 -17.25 0.83
N ARG A 114 -1.09 -16.18 0.52
CA ARG A 114 -1.63 -14.84 0.44
C ARG A 114 -2.56 -14.68 -0.75
N SER A 115 -2.25 -15.26 -1.90
CA SER A 115 -3.13 -15.17 -3.08
C SER A 115 -4.44 -15.93 -2.88
N CYS A 116 -4.43 -17.08 -2.20
CA CYS A 116 -5.66 -17.77 -1.82
C CYS A 116 -6.60 -16.92 -0.95
N LEU A 117 -6.08 -15.92 -0.22
CA LEU A 117 -6.93 -15.02 0.56
C LEU A 117 -7.65 -13.98 -0.31
N TYR A 118 -7.21 -13.67 -1.52
CA TYR A 118 -7.79 -12.59 -2.34
C TYR A 118 -8.93 -13.05 -3.28
N ASP A 119 -9.37 -14.31 -3.22
CA ASP A 119 -10.58 -14.92 -3.83
C ASP A 119 -11.09 -14.31 -5.16
N ILE A 120 -10.48 -14.61 -6.31
CA ILE A 120 -10.98 -14.09 -7.61
C ILE A 120 -11.45 -15.20 -8.58
N SER A 121 -11.26 -16.48 -8.25
CA SER A 121 -11.78 -17.56 -9.11
C SER A 121 -13.28 -17.76 -8.90
N GLN A 122 -14.09 -17.50 -9.93
CA GLN A 122 -15.48 -17.94 -9.98
C GLN A 122 -15.55 -19.47 -10.01
N GLY A 123 -15.50 -20.12 -8.85
CA GLY A 123 -15.61 -21.57 -8.73
C GLY A 123 -15.10 -22.09 -7.40
N TYR A 124 -15.78 -23.10 -6.85
CA TYR A 124 -15.33 -23.83 -5.66
C TYR A 124 -14.04 -24.58 -6.01
N ASP A 125 -12.92 -24.20 -5.40
CA ASP A 125 -11.63 -24.87 -5.56
C ASP A 125 -11.27 -25.53 -4.22
N GLU A 126 -11.06 -26.85 -4.24
CA GLU A 126 -10.76 -27.65 -3.05
C GLU A 126 -9.50 -27.20 -2.30
N HIS A 127 -8.59 -26.49 -2.98
CA HIS A 127 -7.38 -25.92 -2.38
C HIS A 127 -7.57 -24.46 -1.90
N GLN A 128 -8.80 -23.94 -1.92
CA GLN A 128 -9.21 -22.82 -1.05
C GLN A 128 -9.46 -23.27 0.39
N ASP A 129 -9.29 -24.56 0.70
CA ASP A 129 -9.43 -25.07 2.06
C ASP A 129 -8.49 -24.33 3.02
N SER A 130 -9.06 -23.96 4.16
CA SER A 130 -8.36 -23.53 5.36
C SER A 130 -7.10 -24.35 5.65
N GLY A 131 -7.09 -25.65 5.34
CA GLY A 131 -5.93 -26.54 5.46
C GLY A 131 -4.73 -26.08 4.63
N PHE A 132 -4.90 -25.79 3.34
CA PHE A 132 -3.81 -25.37 2.46
C PHE A 132 -3.20 -24.04 2.91
N ILE A 133 -4.06 -23.05 3.22
CA ILE A 133 -3.61 -21.74 3.71
C ILE A 133 -2.85 -21.89 5.02
N GLN A 134 -3.32 -22.73 5.95
CA GLN A 134 -2.64 -23.00 7.22
C GLN A 134 -1.29 -23.70 7.01
N GLU A 135 -1.20 -24.71 6.15
CA GLU A 135 0.06 -25.40 5.85
C GLU A 135 1.07 -24.44 5.20
N MET A 136 0.68 -23.74 4.13
CA MET A 136 1.56 -22.80 3.44
C MET A 136 2.01 -21.66 4.38
N SER A 137 1.12 -21.15 5.22
CA SER A 137 1.46 -20.13 6.23
C SER A 137 2.46 -20.68 7.26
N ARG A 138 2.27 -21.92 7.74
CA ARG A 138 3.17 -22.57 8.70
C ARG A 138 4.56 -22.78 8.11
N TYR A 139 4.64 -23.30 6.90
CA TYR A 139 5.92 -23.59 6.25
C TYR A 139 6.61 -22.35 5.70
N SER A 140 5.86 -21.31 5.33
CA SER A 140 6.40 -19.95 5.12
C SER A 140 7.15 -19.46 6.36
N ASP A 141 6.50 -19.52 7.53
CA ASP A 141 7.06 -19.05 8.80
C ASP A 141 8.31 -19.82 9.21
N LEU A 142 8.27 -21.14 9.08
CA LEU A 142 9.42 -21.99 9.38
C LEU A 142 10.58 -21.74 8.42
N SER A 143 10.28 -21.54 7.13
CA SER A 143 11.29 -21.25 6.11
C SER A 143 11.97 -19.91 6.35
N LEU A 144 11.23 -18.85 6.71
CA LEU A 144 11.81 -17.55 7.05
C LEU A 144 12.74 -17.62 8.27
N ARG A 145 12.31 -18.32 9.32
CA ARG A 145 13.14 -18.52 10.53
C ARG A 145 14.42 -19.28 10.22
N LEU A 146 14.33 -20.34 9.41
CA LEU A 146 15.49 -21.11 8.99
C LEU A 146 16.41 -20.31 8.08
N ALA A 147 15.87 -19.57 7.10
CA ALA A 147 16.67 -18.74 6.21
C ALA A 147 17.51 -17.71 6.97
N ARG A 148 16.92 -17.03 7.97
CA ARG A 148 17.64 -16.10 8.85
C ARG A 148 18.70 -16.77 9.73
N GLY A 149 18.50 -18.04 10.09
CA GLY A 149 19.43 -18.79 10.95
C GLY A 149 20.55 -19.50 10.19
N LEU A 150 20.32 -19.85 8.91
CA LEU A 150 21.26 -20.60 8.08
C LEU A 150 22.12 -19.70 7.21
N SER A 151 21.52 -18.65 6.62
CA SER A 151 22.23 -17.80 5.68
C SER A 151 23.30 -16.98 6.42
N PRO A 152 24.56 -16.98 5.97
CA PRO A 152 25.63 -16.19 6.59
C PRO A 152 25.35 -14.68 6.58
N GLN A 153 24.58 -14.23 5.60
CA GLN A 153 24.15 -12.84 5.41
C GLN A 153 22.70 -12.78 4.95
N THR A 154 22.03 -11.67 5.24
CA THR A 154 20.71 -11.38 4.67
C THR A 154 20.80 -11.24 3.15
N THR A 155 19.80 -11.70 2.42
CA THR A 155 19.72 -11.65 0.96
C THR A 155 18.45 -10.96 0.51
N ASP A 156 18.39 -10.55 -0.77
CA ASP A 156 17.19 -9.96 -1.36
C ASP A 156 15.94 -10.85 -1.15
N LEU A 157 16.04 -12.15 -1.41
CA LEU A 157 14.92 -13.09 -1.21
C LEU A 157 14.49 -13.23 0.25
N ILE A 158 15.41 -13.16 1.21
CA ILE A 158 15.04 -13.16 2.64
C ILE A 158 14.23 -11.90 2.97
N THR A 159 14.61 -10.73 2.44
CA THR A 159 13.85 -9.49 2.66
C THR A 159 12.48 -9.53 1.98
N TRP A 160 12.37 -10.11 0.79
CA TRP A 160 11.10 -10.29 0.11
C TRP A 160 10.20 -11.27 0.85
N LEU A 161 10.72 -12.42 1.28
CA LEU A 161 10.00 -13.38 2.12
C LEU A 161 9.53 -12.73 3.42
N ALA A 162 10.40 -11.99 4.12
CA ALA A 162 10.05 -11.30 5.36
C ALA A 162 8.91 -10.29 5.15
N HIS A 163 8.95 -9.51 4.06
CA HIS A 163 7.88 -8.57 3.73
C HIS A 163 6.57 -9.28 3.38
N GLU A 164 6.62 -10.25 2.47
CA GLU A 164 5.44 -11.00 2.03
C GLU A 164 4.79 -11.73 3.20
N ASN A 165 5.60 -12.29 4.09
CA ASN A 165 5.14 -13.00 5.28
C ASN A 165 4.52 -12.02 6.28
N LEU A 166 5.11 -10.85 6.48
CA LEU A 166 4.50 -9.79 7.28
C LEU A 166 3.12 -9.42 6.74
N GLN A 167 2.98 -9.20 5.43
CA GLN A 167 1.69 -8.88 4.81
C GLN A 167 0.66 -10.00 5.04
N LEU A 168 1.03 -11.26 4.81
CA LEU A 168 0.18 -12.43 5.08
C LEU A 168 -0.29 -12.45 6.54
N MET A 169 0.64 -12.27 7.49
CA MET A 169 0.33 -12.28 8.92
C MET A 169 -0.55 -11.09 9.33
N THR A 170 -0.47 -9.95 8.64
CA THR A 170 -1.41 -8.84 8.90
C THR A 170 -2.85 -9.17 8.54
N LEU A 171 -3.07 -10.05 7.55
CA LEU A 171 -4.40 -10.53 7.17
C LEU A 171 -4.90 -11.61 8.12
N LEU A 172 -4.02 -12.53 8.52
CA LEU A 172 -4.37 -13.66 9.38
C LEU A 172 -4.51 -13.28 10.86
N GLU A 173 -3.52 -12.58 11.42
CA GLU A 173 -3.45 -12.25 12.85
C GLU A 173 -4.01 -10.86 13.20
N GLY A 174 -4.11 -9.97 12.21
CA GLY A 174 -4.51 -8.58 12.39
C GLY A 174 -3.36 -7.63 12.74
N ASP A 175 -3.52 -6.37 12.38
CA ASP A 175 -2.45 -5.36 12.43
C ASP A 175 -1.98 -5.02 13.85
N ALA A 176 -2.79 -5.24 14.89
CA ALA A 176 -2.39 -4.98 16.27
C ALA A 176 -1.81 -6.21 16.99
N SER A 177 -1.61 -7.34 16.29
CA SER A 177 -1.01 -8.52 16.89
C SER A 177 0.46 -8.25 17.26
N LEU A 178 0.90 -8.79 18.40
CA LEU A 178 2.30 -8.71 18.80
C LEU A 178 3.21 -9.44 17.81
N GLY A 179 2.72 -10.52 17.19
CA GLY A 179 3.43 -11.27 16.15
C GLY A 179 3.75 -10.41 14.94
N VAL A 180 2.75 -9.68 14.42
CA VAL A 180 2.91 -8.73 13.32
C VAL A 180 3.91 -7.62 13.69
N TRP A 181 3.81 -7.04 14.90
CA TRP A 181 4.72 -5.97 15.31
C TRP A 181 6.17 -6.41 15.47
N ARG A 182 6.40 -7.66 15.90
CA ARG A 182 7.75 -8.25 15.92
C ARG A 182 8.29 -8.35 14.49
N ARG A 183 7.49 -8.86 13.56
CA ARG A 183 7.87 -8.97 12.13
C ARG A 183 8.17 -7.63 11.48
N VAL A 184 7.44 -6.55 11.80
CA VAL A 184 7.79 -5.19 11.36
C VAL A 184 9.21 -4.82 11.81
N GLY A 185 9.57 -5.16 13.05
CA GLY A 185 10.90 -4.94 13.60
C GLY A 185 11.98 -5.79 12.96
N ASP A 186 11.70 -7.07 12.74
CA ASP A 186 12.64 -7.97 12.09
C ASP A 186 12.88 -7.55 10.64
N LEU A 187 11.82 -7.18 9.90
CA LEU A 187 11.95 -6.68 8.53
C LEU A 187 12.81 -5.41 8.48
N ALA A 188 12.57 -4.44 9.37
CA ALA A 188 13.41 -3.26 9.47
C ALA A 188 14.89 -3.63 9.72
N THR A 189 15.14 -4.63 10.54
CA THR A 189 16.50 -5.12 10.83
C THR A 189 17.12 -5.78 9.60
N ASP A 190 16.40 -6.68 8.92
CA ASP A 190 16.86 -7.37 7.72
C ASP A 190 17.29 -6.37 6.63
N LEU A 191 16.49 -5.31 6.42
CA LEU A 191 16.76 -4.29 5.41
C LEU A 191 17.98 -3.43 5.75
N LEU A 192 18.18 -3.10 7.02
CA LEU A 192 19.34 -2.32 7.49
C LEU A 192 20.62 -3.17 7.45
N VAL A 193 20.54 -4.46 7.78
CA VAL A 193 21.66 -5.40 7.68
C VAL A 193 22.08 -5.61 6.23
N LEU A 194 21.12 -5.78 5.31
CA LEU A 194 21.40 -5.83 3.87
C LEU A 194 21.86 -4.48 3.31
N GLY A 195 21.59 -3.38 4.01
CA GLY A 195 21.99 -2.03 3.63
C GLY A 195 21.09 -1.38 2.58
N LEU A 196 19.82 -1.81 2.45
CA LEU A 196 18.87 -1.27 1.46
C LEU A 196 18.45 0.18 1.77
N ASN A 197 18.75 0.70 2.96
CA ASN A 197 18.60 2.11 3.30
C ASN A 197 19.64 3.01 2.60
N ARG A 198 20.67 2.44 1.96
CA ARG A 198 21.76 3.18 1.31
C ARG A 198 21.67 3.07 -0.20
N GLU A 199 21.64 4.20 -0.90
CA GLU A 199 21.57 4.22 -2.37
C GLU A 199 22.78 3.54 -3.03
N ALA A 200 23.96 3.60 -2.38
CA ALA A 200 25.17 2.91 -2.84
C ALA A 200 24.97 1.39 -2.94
N THR A 201 24.22 0.79 -2.02
CA THR A 201 23.91 -0.65 -2.04
C THR A 201 22.93 -1.00 -3.15
N CYS A 202 21.92 -0.16 -3.38
CA CYS A 202 20.93 -0.36 -4.45
C CYS A 202 21.60 -0.24 -5.82
N SER A 203 22.36 0.83 -6.05
CA SER A 203 23.03 1.12 -7.34
C SER A 203 24.20 0.20 -7.68
N ALA A 204 24.71 -0.58 -6.72
CA ALA A 204 25.73 -1.60 -6.96
C ALA A 204 25.17 -2.91 -7.57
N ALA A 205 23.84 -3.05 -7.64
CA ALA A 205 23.18 -4.20 -8.27
C ALA A 205 22.86 -3.93 -9.76
N PRO A 206 22.57 -4.97 -10.55
CA PRO A 206 21.96 -4.81 -11.87
C PRO A 206 20.66 -4.00 -11.77
N LEU A 207 20.32 -3.25 -12.83
CA LEU A 207 19.19 -2.31 -12.83
C LEU A 207 17.89 -2.89 -12.26
N PHE A 208 17.48 -4.06 -12.74
CA PHE A 208 16.23 -4.68 -12.30
C PHE A 208 16.21 -4.91 -10.77
N LEU A 209 17.33 -5.37 -10.22
CA LEU A 209 17.48 -5.65 -8.80
C LEU A 209 17.66 -4.36 -7.99
N ALA A 210 18.34 -3.35 -8.55
CA ALA A 210 18.44 -2.03 -7.95
C ALA A 210 17.04 -1.42 -7.72
N GLU A 211 16.15 -1.47 -8.72
CA GLU A 211 14.77 -1.01 -8.55
C GLU A 211 13.99 -1.89 -7.56
N CYS A 212 14.15 -3.22 -7.60
CA CYS A 212 13.51 -4.11 -6.61
C CYS A 212 13.93 -3.76 -5.17
N ARG A 213 15.21 -3.43 -4.95
CA ARG A 213 15.74 -3.00 -3.64
C ARG A 213 15.12 -1.69 -3.20
N ARG A 214 15.03 -0.68 -4.09
CA ARG A 214 14.37 0.60 -3.80
C ARG A 214 12.88 0.41 -3.49
N ARG A 215 12.15 -0.39 -4.28
CA ARG A 215 10.75 -0.75 -4.04
C ARG A 215 10.57 -1.41 -2.67
N THR A 216 11.44 -2.37 -2.33
CA THR A 216 11.42 -3.08 -1.05
C THR A 216 11.64 -2.13 0.13
N PHE A 217 12.67 -1.29 0.07
CA PHE A 217 12.95 -0.32 1.12
C PHE A 217 11.82 0.71 1.28
N ALA A 218 11.34 1.28 0.18
CA ALA A 218 10.26 2.27 0.20
C ALA A 218 8.98 1.71 0.82
N ARG A 219 8.57 0.49 0.45
CA ARG A 219 7.37 -0.16 1.02
C ARG A 219 7.52 -0.46 2.50
N ALA A 220 8.65 -0.99 2.93
CA ALA A 220 8.90 -1.26 4.34
C ALA A 220 9.01 0.03 5.17
N TYR A 221 9.64 1.08 4.62
CA TYR A 221 9.70 2.39 5.25
C TYR A 221 8.30 2.98 5.44
N TYR A 222 7.46 2.94 4.40
CA TYR A 222 6.05 3.34 4.49
C TYR A 222 5.31 2.54 5.57
N LEU A 223 5.46 1.21 5.56
CA LEU A 223 4.81 0.33 6.52
C LEU A 223 5.22 0.64 7.97
N ASP A 224 6.51 0.90 8.22
CA ASP A 224 7.02 1.35 9.52
C ASP A 224 6.33 2.64 9.98
N LYS A 225 6.17 3.63 9.09
CA LYS A 225 5.47 4.89 9.43
C LYS A 225 4.00 4.71 9.69
N VAL A 226 3.33 3.90 8.88
CA VAL A 226 1.92 3.59 9.06
C VAL A 226 1.68 2.90 10.40
N PHE A 227 2.48 1.89 10.74
CA PHE A 227 2.35 1.19 12.02
C PHE A 227 2.70 2.09 13.20
N ALA A 228 3.77 2.89 13.09
CA ALA A 228 4.14 3.87 14.10
C ALA A 228 2.99 4.86 14.38
N ALA A 229 2.40 5.44 13.34
CA ALA A 229 1.31 6.40 13.47
C ALA A 229 0.02 5.75 13.97
N ALA A 230 -0.40 4.62 13.38
CA ALA A 230 -1.68 3.99 13.67
C ALA A 230 -1.75 3.37 15.07
N PHE A 231 -0.61 2.98 15.65
CA PHE A 231 -0.53 2.33 16.96
C PHE A 231 0.22 3.16 18.01
N ASN A 232 0.49 4.43 17.71
CA ASN A 232 1.21 5.36 18.57
C ASN A 232 2.54 4.78 19.11
N ARG A 233 3.35 4.26 18.18
CA ARG A 233 4.66 3.65 18.44
C ARG A 233 5.77 4.48 17.81
N PRO A 234 7.01 4.42 18.35
CA PRO A 234 8.15 5.01 17.68
C PRO A 234 8.42 4.31 16.33
N PRO A 235 8.75 5.07 15.25
CA PRO A 235 9.23 4.47 14.01
C PRO A 235 10.59 3.81 14.21
N ARG A 236 10.83 2.68 13.55
CA ARG A 236 12.07 1.89 13.65
C ARG A 236 13.11 2.30 12.61
N ILE A 237 12.69 2.76 11.43
CA ILE A 237 13.62 3.16 10.37
C ILE A 237 13.77 4.68 10.37
N SER A 238 14.90 5.21 10.83
CA SER A 238 15.11 6.67 10.86
C SER A 238 15.44 7.23 9.47
N ALA A 239 14.75 8.29 9.06
CA ALA A 239 15.07 9.03 7.83
C ALA A 239 16.50 9.60 7.84
N ARG A 240 17.07 9.89 9.02
CA ARG A 240 18.42 10.46 9.15
C ARG A 240 19.54 9.52 8.71
N HIS A 241 19.24 8.22 8.60
CA HIS A 241 20.20 7.18 8.22
C HIS A 241 19.84 6.52 6.90
N ALA A 242 18.91 7.10 6.13
CA ALA A 242 18.47 6.57 4.85
C ALA A 242 18.70 7.60 3.75
N ASP A 243 19.35 7.18 2.66
CA ASP A 243 19.51 7.97 1.43
C ASP A 243 19.10 7.19 0.16
N CYS A 244 18.50 6.00 0.33
CA CYS A 244 17.87 5.25 -0.76
C CYS A 244 16.90 6.16 -1.55
N LYS A 245 17.08 6.21 -2.87
CA LYS A 245 16.17 6.95 -3.75
C LYS A 245 14.81 6.25 -3.82
N LEU A 246 13.80 7.02 -4.23
CA LEU A 246 12.51 6.44 -4.60
C LEU A 246 12.67 5.52 -5.82
N PRO A 247 11.91 4.42 -5.90
CA PRO A 247 11.90 3.57 -7.08
C PRO A 247 11.38 4.35 -8.29
N LEU A 248 11.84 3.99 -9.48
CA LEU A 248 11.27 4.52 -10.72
C LEU A 248 9.84 4.01 -10.91
N ASP A 249 9.00 4.85 -11.52
CA ASP A 249 7.67 4.45 -11.97
C ASP A 249 7.79 3.68 -13.28
N LEU A 250 8.20 2.42 -13.15
CA LEU A 250 8.31 1.45 -14.23
C LEU A 250 7.38 0.29 -13.91
N SER A 251 6.64 -0.17 -14.90
CA SER A 251 5.96 -1.45 -14.86
C SER A 251 6.98 -2.59 -14.71
N ASP A 252 6.49 -3.78 -14.32
CA ASP A 252 7.35 -4.96 -14.30
C ASP A 252 7.88 -5.25 -15.71
N ASP A 253 7.05 -5.15 -16.76
CA ASP A 253 7.51 -5.43 -18.13
C ASP A 253 8.63 -4.46 -18.55
N GLU A 254 8.47 -3.15 -18.32
CA GLU A 254 9.50 -2.15 -18.63
C GLU A 254 10.82 -2.42 -17.90
N LEU A 255 10.75 -2.86 -16.64
CA LEU A 255 11.93 -3.13 -15.82
C LEU A 255 12.83 -4.25 -16.39
N PHE A 256 12.24 -5.18 -17.15
CA PHE A 256 12.96 -6.30 -17.76
C PHE A 256 13.14 -6.15 -19.29
N THR A 257 12.78 -5.00 -19.86
CA THR A 257 13.11 -4.62 -21.25
C THR A 257 14.39 -3.79 -21.34
N THR A 258 14.85 -3.49 -22.57
CA THR A 258 16.00 -2.61 -22.80
C THR A 258 15.71 -1.17 -22.34
N LEU A 259 16.64 -0.57 -21.59
CA LEU A 259 16.59 0.80 -21.04
C LEU A 259 16.22 1.93 -22.02
N GLN A 260 16.31 1.67 -23.32
CA GLN A 260 15.98 2.63 -24.38
C GLN A 260 14.46 2.74 -24.58
N ASP A 261 13.72 1.65 -24.38
CA ASP A 261 12.27 1.56 -24.59
C ASP A 261 11.49 2.05 -23.35
N ALA A 262 12.04 1.84 -22.15
CA ALA A 262 11.43 2.23 -20.87
C ALA A 262 11.39 3.75 -20.62
N LYS A 263 12.06 4.57 -21.45
CA LYS A 263 11.99 6.04 -21.35
C LYS A 263 10.83 6.64 -22.14
N ASP A 264 10.28 5.89 -23.08
CA ASP A 264 9.25 6.37 -24.01
C ASP A 264 7.83 5.97 -23.56
N ASN A 265 7.72 5.03 -22.61
CA ASN A 265 6.46 4.63 -21.97
C ASN A 265 6.50 4.98 -20.48
N ILE A 266 6.27 6.25 -20.15
CA ILE A 266 5.95 6.63 -18.77
C ILE A 266 4.46 6.32 -18.60
N THR A 267 4.11 5.42 -17.68
CA THR A 267 2.73 5.19 -17.26
C THR A 267 2.05 6.52 -16.93
N PRO A 268 0.73 6.69 -17.19
CA PRO A 268 0.04 7.93 -16.82
C PRO A 268 0.25 8.21 -15.33
N ASP A 269 0.70 9.43 -15.01
CA ASP A 269 0.86 9.93 -13.63
C ASP A 269 -0.46 9.76 -12.86
N GLY A 270 -0.61 8.66 -12.10
CA GLY A 270 -1.86 8.31 -11.46
C GLY A 270 -1.72 7.33 -10.28
N PRO A 271 -2.69 7.33 -9.33
CA PRO A 271 -2.61 6.49 -8.14
C PRO A 271 -2.81 5.00 -8.47
N LEU A 272 -1.80 4.15 -8.18
CA LEU A 272 -1.84 2.70 -8.43
C LEU A 272 -2.98 1.94 -7.73
N ALA A 273 -3.48 2.44 -6.59
CA ALA A 273 -4.60 1.85 -5.85
C ALA A 273 -5.20 2.86 -4.87
N TYR A 274 -6.49 2.67 -4.56
CA TYR A 274 -7.17 3.30 -3.43
C TYR A 274 -7.17 2.36 -2.23
N ALA A 275 -6.63 2.83 -1.10
CA ALA A 275 -6.40 2.01 0.08
C ALA A 275 -6.58 2.79 1.38
N SER A 276 -6.86 2.06 2.46
CA SER A 276 -6.88 2.57 3.83
C SER A 276 -6.01 1.71 4.73
N VAL A 277 -5.39 2.32 5.76
CA VAL A 277 -4.58 1.60 6.75
C VAL A 277 -5.38 0.45 7.38
N LYS A 278 -6.67 0.67 7.68
CA LYS A 278 -7.51 -0.31 8.38
C LYS A 278 -8.11 -1.35 7.44
N CYS A 279 -8.48 -0.93 6.22
CA CYS A 279 -9.19 -1.75 5.24
C CYS A 279 -8.28 -2.38 4.18
N LYS A 280 -6.97 -2.07 4.18
CA LYS A 280 -6.00 -2.49 3.16
C LYS A 280 -6.36 -1.90 1.79
N ILE A 281 -6.03 -2.58 0.70
CA ILE A 281 -6.43 -2.20 -0.66
C ILE A 281 -7.96 -2.33 -0.76
N VAL A 282 -8.60 -1.28 -1.26
CA VAL A 282 -10.06 -1.20 -1.40
C VAL A 282 -10.46 -1.25 -2.87
N ALA A 283 -9.71 -0.55 -3.75
CA ALA A 283 -10.05 -0.44 -5.16
C ALA A 283 -8.81 -0.11 -6.02
N PHE A 284 -8.92 -0.34 -7.32
CA PHE A 284 -7.90 0.01 -8.32
C PHE A 284 -8.42 1.09 -9.27
N PRO A 285 -7.58 2.00 -9.79
CA PRO A 285 -8.01 3.03 -10.74
C PRO A 285 -8.59 2.41 -12.02
N GLU A 286 -9.65 3.00 -12.55
CA GLU A 286 -10.23 2.63 -13.85
C GLU A 286 -9.65 3.54 -14.94
N TYR A 287 -8.52 3.13 -15.52
CA TYR A 287 -7.71 3.98 -16.41
C TYR A 287 -8.45 4.42 -17.68
N GLU A 288 -9.42 3.65 -18.18
CA GLU A 288 -10.23 4.07 -19.34
C GLU A 288 -11.13 5.27 -19.05
N LEU A 289 -11.54 5.43 -17.78
CA LEU A 289 -12.39 6.53 -17.31
C LEU A 289 -11.59 7.70 -16.73
N ASN A 290 -10.32 7.49 -16.42
CA ASN A 290 -9.40 8.50 -15.90
C ASN A 290 -8.50 8.97 -17.05
N HIS A 291 -8.96 9.93 -17.85
CA HIS A 291 -8.22 10.43 -19.02
C HIS A 291 -6.86 11.04 -18.62
N ALA A 292 -5.79 10.66 -19.34
CA ALA A 292 -4.41 11.06 -19.04
C ALA A 292 -4.12 12.58 -19.17
N ASP A 293 -4.99 13.32 -19.87
CA ASP A 293 -4.86 14.77 -20.05
C ASP A 293 -5.47 15.59 -18.88
N GLU A 294 -6.19 14.93 -17.97
CA GLU A 294 -6.73 15.53 -16.75
C GLU A 294 -5.89 15.12 -15.54
N ASP A 295 -5.74 16.04 -14.57
CA ASP A 295 -5.05 15.78 -13.29
C ASP A 295 -5.70 14.56 -12.61
N GLY A 296 -4.97 13.43 -12.53
CA GLY A 296 -5.49 12.13 -12.06
C GLY A 296 -6.02 12.12 -10.62
N ASP A 297 -5.81 13.22 -9.88
CA ASP A 297 -6.40 13.47 -8.57
C ASP A 297 -7.80 14.13 -8.63
N VAL A 298 -8.28 14.55 -9.80
CA VAL A 298 -9.56 15.25 -10.00
C VAL A 298 -10.65 14.24 -10.38
N ASN A 299 -11.60 14.02 -9.47
CA ASN A 299 -12.72 13.09 -9.66
C ASN A 299 -12.33 11.65 -10.08
N PRO A 300 -11.28 11.03 -9.49
CA PRO A 300 -10.81 9.73 -9.94
C PRO A 300 -11.87 8.65 -9.73
N VAL A 301 -12.01 7.80 -10.75
CA VAL A 301 -12.88 6.63 -10.75
C VAL A 301 -12.07 5.38 -10.43
N TYR A 302 -12.60 4.58 -9.50
CA TYR A 302 -11.98 3.35 -9.05
C TYR A 302 -12.97 2.17 -9.16
N LYS A 303 -12.41 1.00 -9.50
CA LYS A 303 -13.06 -0.30 -9.48
C LYS A 303 -12.81 -1.00 -8.15
N VAL A 304 -13.88 -1.28 -7.40
CA VAL A 304 -13.82 -1.99 -6.11
C VAL A 304 -13.19 -3.38 -6.30
N CYS A 305 -12.29 -3.75 -5.39
CA CYS A 305 -11.78 -5.12 -5.26
C CYS A 305 -12.81 -5.96 -4.49
N ASP A 306 -13.89 -6.33 -5.17
CA ASP A 306 -15.07 -7.00 -4.62
C ASP A 306 -14.78 -8.35 -3.96
N SER A 307 -13.68 -9.00 -4.34
CA SER A 307 -13.16 -10.19 -3.68
C SER A 307 -12.60 -9.95 -2.27
N ALA A 308 -12.03 -8.77 -2.02
CA ALA A 308 -11.36 -8.44 -0.77
C ALA A 308 -12.20 -7.56 0.16
N VAL A 309 -13.09 -6.75 -0.42
CA VAL A 309 -13.86 -5.76 0.31
C VAL A 309 -15.29 -5.67 -0.19
N PHE A 310 -16.21 -5.38 0.73
CA PHE A 310 -17.56 -4.94 0.41
C PHE A 310 -17.65 -3.44 0.70
N LEU A 311 -17.80 -2.64 -0.35
CA LEU A 311 -17.91 -1.18 -0.27
C LEU A 311 -19.37 -0.73 -0.32
N GLU A 312 -19.74 0.13 0.61
CA GLU A 312 -21.02 0.84 0.64
C GLU A 312 -20.78 2.35 0.58
N ILE A 313 -21.72 3.07 -0.02
CA ILE A 313 -21.79 4.53 0.08
C ILE A 313 -23.04 4.85 0.89
N ILE A 314 -22.84 5.53 2.02
CA ILE A 314 -23.89 5.81 3.00
C ILE A 314 -24.28 7.28 2.93
N GLY A 315 -25.56 7.54 2.67
CA GLY A 315 -26.13 8.89 2.64
C GLY A 315 -26.17 9.53 4.03
N ASP A 316 -26.45 10.83 4.08
CA ASP A 316 -26.51 11.60 5.34
C ASP A 316 -27.59 11.09 6.31
N ASP A 317 -28.64 10.43 5.79
CA ASP A 317 -29.70 9.80 6.57
C ASP A 317 -29.30 8.42 7.14
N GLY A 318 -28.09 7.95 6.85
CA GLY A 318 -27.57 6.65 7.26
C GLY A 318 -28.01 5.49 6.37
N SER A 319 -28.77 5.75 5.30
CA SER A 319 -29.20 4.73 4.35
C SER A 319 -28.10 4.39 3.33
N VAL A 320 -28.14 3.17 2.79
CA VAL A 320 -27.22 2.76 1.71
C VAL A 320 -27.73 3.36 0.41
N ILE A 321 -26.87 4.13 -0.26
CA ILE A 321 -27.17 4.71 -1.57
C ILE A 321 -27.20 3.60 -2.62
N LYS A 322 -28.30 3.52 -3.37
CA LYS A 322 -28.57 2.52 -4.40
C LYS A 322 -28.76 3.10 -5.80
N GLU A 323 -28.39 4.37 -5.98
CA GLU A 323 -28.46 5.07 -7.26
C GLU A 323 -27.10 5.68 -7.62
N ASN A 324 -26.82 5.78 -8.92
CA ASN A 324 -25.58 6.39 -9.42
C ASN A 324 -25.63 7.92 -9.26
N GLY A 325 -24.50 8.55 -8.99
CA GLY A 325 -24.35 10.01 -8.86
C GLY A 325 -24.74 10.59 -7.51
N ALA A 326 -25.39 9.83 -6.62
CA ALA A 326 -25.67 10.28 -5.26
C ALA A 326 -24.43 10.14 -4.37
N GLN A 327 -24.07 11.21 -3.67
CA GLN A 327 -22.89 11.29 -2.81
C GLN A 327 -23.18 10.79 -1.40
N GLY A 328 -22.20 10.14 -0.80
CA GLY A 328 -22.24 9.75 0.60
C GLY A 328 -20.88 9.34 1.14
N SER A 329 -20.85 8.96 2.41
CA SER A 329 -19.64 8.49 3.08
C SER A 329 -19.27 7.09 2.60
N ILE A 330 -18.00 6.91 2.19
CA ILE A 330 -17.47 5.59 1.82
C ILE A 330 -17.23 4.77 3.09
N VAL A 331 -17.89 3.62 3.12
CA VAL A 331 -17.84 2.67 4.22
C VAL A 331 -17.44 1.32 3.68
N VAL A 332 -16.47 0.66 4.33
CA VAL A 332 -15.89 -0.58 3.83
C VAL A 332 -15.92 -1.68 4.89
N THR A 333 -16.36 -2.85 4.46
CA THR A 333 -16.16 -4.11 5.17
C THR A 333 -15.03 -4.88 4.49
N ASN A 334 -13.99 -5.26 5.23
CA ASN A 334 -12.91 -6.09 4.69
C ASN A 334 -13.29 -7.56 4.88
N LEU A 335 -13.32 -8.33 3.79
CA LEU A 335 -13.77 -9.72 3.76
C LEU A 335 -12.64 -10.71 4.08
N LEU A 336 -11.39 -10.25 4.16
CA LEU A 336 -10.22 -11.10 4.37
C LEU A 336 -9.79 -11.14 5.83
N LYS A 337 -9.91 -10.03 6.55
CA LYS A 337 -9.50 -9.91 7.95
C LYS A 337 -10.42 -10.71 8.86
N ARG A 338 -9.97 -11.89 9.31
CA ARG A 338 -10.66 -12.74 10.30
C ARG A 338 -10.46 -12.24 11.73
N LEU A 339 -9.24 -11.81 12.04
CA LEU A 339 -8.91 -11.17 13.32
C LEU A 339 -8.91 -9.65 13.15
N GLN A 340 -9.50 -8.95 14.12
CA GLN A 340 -9.75 -7.49 14.05
C GLN A 340 -10.50 -7.06 12.78
N PRO A 341 -11.70 -7.62 12.53
CA PRO A 341 -12.45 -7.35 11.32
C PRO A 341 -12.85 -5.87 11.26
N THR A 342 -12.71 -5.28 10.08
CA THR A 342 -13.29 -3.97 9.78
C THR A 342 -14.64 -4.21 9.13
N ILE A 343 -15.72 -3.95 9.85
CA ILE A 343 -17.11 -4.11 9.37
C ILE A 343 -17.74 -2.74 9.32
N ARG A 344 -18.26 -2.37 8.15
CA ARG A 344 -18.82 -1.05 7.86
C ARG A 344 -17.95 0.07 8.44
N TYR A 345 -16.64 -0.04 8.21
CA TYR A 345 -15.67 0.94 8.68
C TYR A 345 -15.71 2.17 7.78
N SER A 346 -16.03 3.34 8.36
CA SER A 346 -15.93 4.60 7.64
C SER A 346 -14.47 4.93 7.35
N ILE A 347 -14.13 5.02 6.05
CA ILE A 347 -12.77 5.37 5.63
C ILE A 347 -12.49 6.87 5.85
N GLY A 348 -13.53 7.68 6.07
CA GLY A 348 -13.42 9.12 6.21
C GLY A 348 -13.35 9.85 4.86
N ASP A 349 -13.80 9.20 3.79
CA ASP A 349 -13.84 9.72 2.43
C ASP A 349 -15.29 9.79 1.92
N ILE A 350 -15.59 10.72 1.00
CA ILE A 350 -16.88 10.85 0.30
C ILE A 350 -16.72 10.28 -1.10
N GLY A 351 -17.73 9.56 -1.57
CA GLY A 351 -17.80 9.10 -2.94
C GLY A 351 -19.23 9.05 -3.46
N GLU A 352 -19.34 8.78 -4.74
CA GLU A 352 -20.61 8.50 -5.44
C GLU A 352 -20.41 7.32 -6.37
N TRP A 353 -21.47 6.56 -6.62
CA TRP A 353 -21.40 5.48 -7.60
C TRP A 353 -21.43 6.03 -9.01
N VAL A 354 -20.50 5.59 -9.86
CA VAL A 354 -20.54 5.78 -11.31
C VAL A 354 -21.39 4.67 -11.93
N ASP A 355 -21.11 3.43 -11.52
CA ASP A 355 -21.92 2.25 -11.81
C ASP A 355 -21.85 1.27 -10.65
N ILE A 356 -22.94 1.19 -9.88
CA ILE A 356 -23.07 0.26 -8.74
C ILE A 356 -22.85 -1.19 -9.16
N ARG A 357 -23.41 -1.62 -10.31
CA ARG A 357 -23.38 -3.04 -10.71
C ARG A 357 -21.97 -3.48 -11.07
N SER A 358 -21.22 -2.57 -11.66
CA SER A 358 -19.82 -2.78 -11.98
C SER A 358 -18.90 -2.43 -10.81
N GLY A 359 -19.40 -1.99 -9.66
CA GLY A 359 -18.54 -1.58 -8.54
C GLY A 359 -17.60 -0.42 -8.88
N LEU A 360 -18.04 0.50 -9.75
CA LEU A 360 -17.29 1.70 -10.12
C LEU A 360 -17.77 2.88 -9.29
N PHE A 361 -16.87 3.48 -8.50
CA PHE A 361 -17.19 4.66 -7.71
C PHE A 361 -16.19 5.78 -8.00
N ARG A 362 -16.65 7.02 -7.80
CA ARG A 362 -15.86 8.23 -7.92
C ARG A 362 -15.53 8.76 -6.53
N LEU A 363 -14.26 9.06 -6.28
CA LEU A 363 -13.84 9.71 -5.04
C LEU A 363 -14.11 11.21 -5.13
N LYS A 364 -14.82 11.76 -4.13
CA LYS A 364 -15.23 13.18 -4.06
C LYS A 364 -14.56 13.93 -2.89
N GLY A 365 -13.51 13.34 -2.31
CA GLY A 365 -12.73 13.95 -1.23
C GLY A 365 -12.96 13.29 0.14
N ARG A 366 -12.76 14.05 1.23
CA ARG A 366 -12.79 13.56 2.62
C ARG A 366 -14.11 13.87 3.31
N SER A 367 -14.70 12.87 3.97
CA SER A 367 -15.85 13.09 4.85
C SER A 367 -15.36 13.65 6.18
N ASN A 368 -15.59 14.95 6.38
CA ASN A 368 -15.67 15.55 7.71
C ASN A 368 -14.39 15.58 8.58
N VAL A 369 -13.18 15.41 8.04
CA VAL A 369 -11.92 15.60 8.77
C VAL A 369 -11.22 16.89 8.33
N GLY A 370 -11.78 18.03 8.74
CA GLY A 370 -11.18 19.36 8.53
C GLY A 370 -10.77 19.63 7.07
N LEU A 371 -9.61 20.26 6.88
CA LEU A 371 -9.08 20.72 5.61
C LEU A 371 -7.87 19.87 5.19
N LYS A 372 -7.91 19.23 4.01
CA LYS A 372 -6.77 18.50 3.43
C LYS A 372 -6.34 19.06 2.07
N ILE A 373 -5.08 19.48 1.95
CA ILE A 373 -4.44 19.90 0.70
C ILE A 373 -3.06 19.26 0.58
N GLY A 374 -2.87 18.41 -0.44
CA GLY A 374 -1.65 17.62 -0.59
C GLY A 374 -1.37 16.78 0.67
N THR A 375 -0.20 16.99 1.27
CA THR A 375 0.19 16.35 2.53
C THR A 375 -0.27 17.10 3.79
N ALA A 376 -0.83 18.31 3.65
CA ALA A 376 -1.30 19.11 4.77
C ALA A 376 -2.73 18.75 5.16
N LEU A 377 -2.90 18.33 6.43
CA LEU A 377 -4.19 18.04 7.06
C LEU A 377 -4.39 18.92 8.29
N LEU A 378 -5.41 19.77 8.29
CA LEU A 378 -5.83 20.58 9.43
C LEU A 378 -7.17 20.06 9.92
N ASP A 379 -7.22 19.47 11.11
CA ASP A 379 -8.50 19.03 11.68
C ASP A 379 -9.35 20.22 12.16
N ARG A 380 -10.67 20.03 12.29
CA ARG A 380 -11.60 21.08 12.69
C ARG A 380 -11.30 21.69 14.07
N ASN A 381 -10.87 20.88 15.03
CA ASN A 381 -10.60 21.37 16.38
C ASN A 381 -9.36 22.27 16.38
N LEU A 382 -8.33 21.91 15.61
CA LEU A 382 -7.17 22.75 15.39
C LEU A 382 -7.59 24.07 14.72
N ILE A 383 -8.38 24.02 13.66
CA ILE A 383 -8.85 25.22 12.97
C ILE A 383 -9.63 26.14 13.94
N ARG A 384 -10.63 25.60 14.64
CA ARG A 384 -11.41 26.34 15.65
C ARG A 384 -10.51 26.98 16.70
N LYS A 385 -9.56 26.23 17.25
CA LYS A 385 -8.61 26.73 18.25
C LYS A 385 -7.76 27.89 17.71
N LEU A 386 -7.26 27.78 16.48
CA LEU A 386 -6.43 28.81 15.86
C LEU A 386 -7.23 30.08 15.56
N VAL A 387 -8.45 29.94 15.04
CA VAL A 387 -9.36 31.06 14.79
C VAL A 387 -9.75 31.74 16.12
N ALA A 388 -10.13 30.97 17.14
CA ALA A 388 -10.42 31.48 18.47
C ALA A 388 -9.25 32.26 19.07
N GLN A 389 -8.04 31.72 18.96
CA GLN A 389 -6.83 32.34 19.51
C GLN A 389 -6.48 33.67 18.81
N ILE A 390 -6.72 33.78 17.51
CA ILE A 390 -6.26 34.92 16.69
C ILE A 390 -7.35 36.00 16.57
N VAL A 391 -8.60 35.58 16.43
CA VAL A 391 -9.74 36.45 16.13
C VAL A 391 -10.63 36.65 17.36
N GLY A 392 -10.67 35.68 18.28
CA GLY A 392 -11.41 35.72 19.54
C GLY A 392 -12.39 34.55 19.70
N ASP A 393 -12.71 34.17 20.93
CA ASP A 393 -13.61 33.05 21.22
C ASP A 393 -15.04 33.26 20.69
N GLY A 394 -15.46 34.52 20.53
CA GLY A 394 -16.80 34.88 20.04
C GLY A 394 -17.09 34.51 18.58
N VAL A 395 -16.07 34.09 17.80
CA VAL A 395 -16.25 33.76 16.38
C VAL A 395 -16.27 32.26 16.08
N VAL A 396 -16.10 31.40 17.09
CA VAL A 396 -15.93 29.94 16.91
C VAL A 396 -17.12 29.26 16.25
N ASP A 397 -18.33 29.78 16.48
CA ASP A 397 -19.57 29.27 15.90
C ASP A 397 -20.08 30.12 14.71
N SER A 398 -19.27 31.08 14.24
CA SER A 398 -19.64 32.02 13.18
C SER A 398 -18.56 32.16 12.10
N PHE A 399 -17.83 31.08 11.79
CA PHE A 399 -16.86 31.07 10.70
C PHE A 399 -16.92 29.80 9.86
N GLN A 400 -16.43 29.89 8.62
CA GLN A 400 -16.29 28.78 7.68
C GLN A 400 -14.91 28.80 7.03
N THR A 401 -14.38 27.62 6.77
CA THR A 401 -13.16 27.42 6.00
C THR A 401 -13.55 26.97 4.59
N VAL A 402 -13.28 27.79 3.59
CA VAL A 402 -13.60 27.52 2.19
C VAL A 402 -12.31 27.23 1.43
N ILE A 403 -12.34 26.21 0.58
CA ILE A 403 -11.22 25.86 -0.30
C ILE A 403 -11.64 26.08 -1.73
N ARG A 404 -10.81 26.76 -2.52
CA ARG A 404 -11.01 26.96 -3.95
C ARG A 404 -9.76 26.60 -4.72
N ARG A 405 -9.90 26.27 -5.99
CA ARG A 405 -8.77 26.19 -6.93
C ARG A 405 -8.81 27.42 -7.84
N LYS A 406 -7.70 28.14 -7.96
CA LYS A 406 -7.56 29.27 -8.90
C LYS A 406 -6.12 29.32 -9.40
N ASP A 407 -5.96 29.47 -10.71
CA ASP A 407 -4.64 29.56 -11.38
C ASP A 407 -3.70 28.41 -10.96
N MET A 408 -4.21 27.17 -10.92
CA MET A 408 -3.52 25.95 -10.46
C MET A 408 -3.16 25.88 -8.97
N HIS A 409 -3.47 26.89 -8.17
CA HIS A 409 -3.19 26.91 -6.73
C HIS A 409 -4.45 26.62 -5.91
N ASN A 410 -4.29 25.91 -4.79
CA ASN A 410 -5.35 25.81 -3.78
C ASN A 410 -5.35 27.08 -2.91
N ILE A 411 -6.48 27.77 -2.84
CA ILE A 411 -6.70 28.95 -2.00
C ILE A 411 -7.55 28.53 -0.81
N VAL A 412 -7.08 28.85 0.40
CA VAL A 412 -7.83 28.64 1.65
C VAL A 412 -8.33 29.97 2.16
N ILE A 413 -9.63 30.06 2.35
CA ILE A 413 -10.37 31.27 2.72
C ILE A 413 -11.07 31.02 4.05
N PHE A 414 -10.82 31.87 5.04
CA PHE A 414 -11.63 31.91 6.26
C PHE A 414 -12.71 32.97 6.11
N ARG A 415 -13.96 32.54 5.94
CA ARG A 415 -15.13 33.42 6.02
C ARG A 415 -15.50 33.59 7.48
N ILE A 416 -15.39 34.80 8.01
CA ILE A 416 -15.64 35.09 9.42
C ILE A 416 -16.80 36.06 9.52
N ALA A 417 -17.88 35.64 10.17
CA ALA A 417 -19.02 36.49 10.48
C ALA A 417 -18.83 37.10 11.88
N ALA A 418 -18.21 38.28 11.89
CA ALA A 418 -17.99 39.09 13.07
C ALA A 418 -17.73 40.55 12.68
N GLU A 419 -17.73 41.45 13.68
CA GLU A 419 -17.27 42.82 13.47
C GLU A 419 -15.81 42.83 13.02
N ILE A 420 -15.51 43.65 12.00
CA ILE A 420 -14.17 43.73 11.43
C ILE A 420 -13.23 44.37 12.47
N PRO A 421 -12.21 43.64 12.96
CA PRO A 421 -11.28 44.18 13.94
C PRO A 421 -10.35 45.20 13.31
N THR A 422 -9.80 46.10 14.12
CA THR A 422 -8.90 47.17 13.67
C THR A 422 -7.61 46.65 13.04
N ASP A 423 -7.18 45.43 13.38
CA ASP A 423 -6.00 44.77 12.82
C ASP A 423 -6.34 43.68 11.76
N ALA A 424 -7.53 43.75 11.16
CA ALA A 424 -8.02 42.76 10.19
C ALA A 424 -7.03 42.43 9.05
N GLY A 425 -6.26 43.42 8.57
CA GLY A 425 -5.27 43.21 7.52
C GLY A 425 -4.09 42.29 7.91
N LEU A 426 -3.85 42.09 9.22
CA LEU A 426 -2.78 41.22 9.72
C LEU A 426 -3.27 39.80 10.02
N ILE A 427 -4.59 39.59 10.10
CA ILE A 427 -5.19 38.31 10.51
C ILE A 427 -4.85 37.15 9.56
N PRO A 428 -4.88 37.31 8.21
CA PRO A 428 -4.49 36.23 7.31
C PRO A 428 -3.08 35.71 7.58
N GLN A 429 -2.13 36.63 7.78
CA GLN A 429 -0.73 36.27 8.04
C GLN A 429 -0.53 35.68 9.44
N LYS A 430 -1.27 36.16 10.45
CA LYS A 430 -1.29 35.56 11.80
C LYS A 430 -1.81 34.11 11.76
N LEU A 431 -2.91 33.86 11.04
CA LEU A 431 -3.49 32.53 10.85
C LEU A 431 -2.50 31.60 10.14
N GLU A 432 -1.89 32.06 9.05
CA GLU A 432 -0.92 31.26 8.31
C GLU A 432 0.30 30.87 9.16
N ASN A 433 0.87 31.83 9.90
CA ASN A 433 1.99 31.56 10.80
C ASN A 433 1.64 30.55 11.90
N ALA A 434 0.42 30.64 12.47
CA ALA A 434 -0.02 29.73 13.50
C ALA A 434 -0.33 28.32 12.96
N ILE A 435 -0.84 28.24 11.73
CA ILE A 435 -1.01 26.98 11.00
C ILE A 435 0.35 26.35 10.72
N ILE A 436 1.33 27.08 10.19
CA ILE A 436 2.68 26.56 9.90
C ILE A 436 3.34 26.02 11.19
N LYS A 437 3.20 26.73 12.31
CA LYS A 437 3.73 26.30 13.61
C LYS A 437 3.09 25.00 14.10
N SER A 438 1.80 24.81 13.85
CA SER A 438 1.03 23.66 14.32
C SER A 438 1.07 22.48 13.33
N ASN A 439 1.33 22.76 12.05
CA ASN A 439 1.39 21.80 10.97
C ASN A 439 2.53 22.14 9.99
N PRO A 440 3.75 21.60 10.21
CA PRO A 440 4.91 21.86 9.36
C PRO A 440 4.76 21.43 7.90
N SER A 441 3.81 20.54 7.59
CA SER A 441 3.55 20.16 6.19
C SER A 441 2.90 21.29 5.38
N TRP A 442 2.23 22.25 6.03
CA TRP A 442 1.69 23.43 5.36
C TRP A 442 2.78 24.25 4.67
N ALA A 443 3.88 24.51 5.38
CA ALA A 443 5.02 25.26 4.82
C ALA A 443 5.57 24.59 3.56
N ARG A 444 5.77 23.26 3.59
CA ARG A 444 6.24 22.51 2.41
C ARG A 444 5.30 22.64 1.21
N ASN A 445 3.98 22.60 1.42
CA ASN A 445 3.01 22.77 0.34
C ASN A 445 2.90 24.23 -0.13
N ARG A 446 3.20 25.22 0.72
CA ARG A 446 3.32 26.64 0.32
C ARG A 446 4.58 26.87 -0.53
N ASP A 447 5.72 26.33 -0.10
CA ASP A 447 7.00 26.46 -0.80
C ASP A 447 6.97 25.76 -2.17
N ALA A 448 6.25 24.64 -2.28
CA ALA A 448 6.04 23.93 -3.53
C ALA A 448 5.00 24.57 -4.46
N GLY A 449 4.37 25.69 -4.07
CA GLY A 449 3.34 26.35 -4.86
C GLY A 449 1.98 25.62 -4.92
N HIS A 450 1.75 24.60 -4.08
CA HIS A 450 0.47 23.89 -4.07
C HIS A 450 -0.63 24.68 -3.36
N ILE A 451 -0.26 25.60 -2.46
CA ILE A 451 -1.17 26.41 -1.64
C ILE A 451 -0.83 27.90 -1.84
N ALA A 452 -1.84 28.73 -2.03
CA ALA A 452 -1.73 30.18 -2.06
C ALA A 452 -1.74 30.79 -0.65
N PRO A 453 -1.37 32.08 -0.45
CA PRO A 453 -1.53 32.73 0.84
C PRO A 453 -2.97 32.65 1.35
N ILE A 454 -3.13 32.52 2.66
CA ILE A 454 -4.45 32.49 3.30
C ILE A 454 -5.18 33.80 3.03
N VAL A 455 -6.48 33.68 2.77
CA VAL A 455 -7.40 34.81 2.61
C VAL A 455 -8.40 34.80 3.76
N VAL A 456 -8.80 35.98 4.22
CA VAL A 456 -9.88 36.16 5.20
C VAL A 456 -10.95 37.04 4.57
N GLU A 457 -12.19 36.56 4.56
CA GLU A 457 -13.37 37.27 4.08
C GLU A 457 -14.25 37.59 5.29
N TRP A 458 -14.52 38.87 5.55
CA TRP A 458 -15.48 39.29 6.58
C TRP A 458 -16.86 39.33 5.96
N VAL A 459 -17.79 38.56 6.52
CA VAL A 459 -19.13 38.33 5.93
C VAL A 459 -20.22 38.56 6.96
N GLN A 460 -21.48 38.67 6.54
CA GLN A 460 -22.59 38.62 7.49
C GLN A 460 -22.91 37.17 7.84
N PHE A 461 -23.48 36.93 9.03
CA PHE A 461 -23.81 35.57 9.48
C PHE A 461 -24.76 34.84 8.51
N GLN A 462 -25.68 35.59 7.88
CA GLN A 462 -26.62 35.08 6.87
C GLN A 462 -25.96 34.62 5.56
N ASP A 463 -24.72 35.08 5.28
CA ASP A 463 -23.99 34.72 4.06
C ASP A 463 -23.22 33.41 4.23
N LEU A 464 -23.23 32.83 5.43
CA LEU A 464 -22.62 31.54 5.71
C LEU A 464 -23.53 30.40 5.22
N ALA A 465 -22.91 29.32 4.74
CA ALA A 465 -23.65 28.15 4.25
C ALA A 465 -24.09 27.22 5.39
N PHE A 466 -25.36 26.83 5.39
CA PHE A 466 -25.92 25.87 6.37
C PHE A 466 -26.30 24.56 5.69
N LEU A 467 -26.27 23.47 6.46
CA LEU A 467 -26.78 22.17 6.03
C LEU A 467 -28.31 22.22 5.99
N GLU A 468 -28.92 22.04 4.82
CA GLU A 468 -30.38 22.11 4.62
C GLU A 468 -31.15 21.19 5.58
N ALA A 469 -30.65 19.98 5.84
CA ALA A 469 -31.32 18.98 6.68
C ALA A 469 -31.27 19.27 8.19
N SER A 470 -30.23 19.97 8.68
CA SER A 470 -29.99 20.11 10.12
C SER A 470 -29.95 21.56 10.61
N GLY A 471 -29.91 22.54 9.70
CA GLY A 471 -29.68 23.95 10.02
C GLY A 471 -28.31 24.24 10.63
N LYS A 472 -27.40 23.26 10.70
CA LYS A 472 -26.05 23.46 11.25
C LYS A 472 -25.13 24.12 10.25
N LEU A 473 -24.24 24.97 10.74
CA LEU A 473 -23.22 25.64 9.94
C LEU A 473 -22.28 24.63 9.27
N ARG A 474 -22.00 24.80 7.97
CA ARG A 474 -20.96 24.03 7.27
C ARG A 474 -19.59 24.61 7.59
N GLU A 475 -18.88 24.07 8.57
CA GLU A 475 -17.57 24.60 8.99
C GLU A 475 -16.48 24.53 7.92
N VAL A 476 -16.54 23.53 7.03
CA VAL A 476 -15.60 23.37 5.91
C VAL A 476 -16.40 23.20 4.63
N ILE A 477 -16.04 23.98 3.61
CA ILE A 477 -16.63 23.94 2.28
C ILE A 477 -15.49 23.71 1.28
N ASP A 478 -15.57 22.62 0.53
CA ASP A 478 -14.62 22.34 -0.54
C ASP A 478 -15.27 22.71 -1.88
N GLU A 479 -14.87 23.85 -2.44
CA GLU A 479 -15.32 24.36 -3.75
C GLU A 479 -14.27 24.11 -4.85
N ARG A 480 -13.37 23.13 -4.65
CA ARG A 480 -12.41 22.73 -5.69
C ARG A 480 -13.04 21.89 -6.80
N PHE A 481 -14.24 21.34 -6.56
CA PHE A 481 -14.93 20.36 -7.41
C PHE A 481 -16.26 20.86 -7.91
#